data_AF-A0A8T4NE36-F1
#
_entry.id   AF-A0A8T4NE36-F1
#
_cell.length_a   1.000
_cell.length_b   1.000
_cell.length_c   1.000
_cell.angle_alpha   90.00
_cell.angle_beta   90.00
_cell.angle_gamma   90.00
#
_symmetry.space_group_name_H-M   'P 1'
#
loop_
_entity.id
_entity.type
_entity.pdbx_description
1 polymer ?
#
loop_
_entity_poly.entity_id
_entity_poly.type
_entity_poly.pdbx_seq_one_letter_code
_entity_poly.pdbx_strand_id
1 'polypeptide(L)'
;MKCEKCKTKLEENSRFCSNCGEKINTLEIKKDIGEQAIAEMEKLVTTLESKRKEEKEKKYPCPFCNKEITIHSLKSKLNNKEIEHP
;
A
#
# COMPACT_ATOMS: atom_id res chain seq x y z
N MET A 1 10.34 24.31 -2.83
CA MET A 1 11.53 24.97 -2.26
C MET A 1 11.89 26.27 -3.03
N LYS A 2 12.72 27.15 -2.46
CA LYS A 2 13.20 28.41 -3.11
C LYS A 2 14.73 28.44 -3.13
N CYS A 3 15.32 29.06 -4.15
CA CYS A 3 16.77 29.25 -4.24
C CYS A 3 17.26 30.16 -3.11
N GLU A 4 18.32 29.77 -2.39
CA GLU A 4 18.87 30.57 -1.30
C GLU A 4 19.48 31.90 -1.77
N LYS A 5 20.02 31.92 -2.99
CA LYS A 5 20.65 33.10 -3.58
C LYS A 5 19.65 34.14 -4.11
N CYS A 6 18.65 33.70 -4.87
CA CYS A 6 17.73 34.62 -5.58
C CYS A 6 16.26 34.49 -5.17
N LYS A 7 15.93 33.56 -4.26
CA LYS A 7 14.56 33.29 -3.76
C LYS A 7 13.54 32.82 -4.81
N THR A 8 13.98 32.57 -6.05
CA THR A 8 13.14 31.98 -7.11
C THR A 8 12.64 30.59 -6.68
N LYS A 9 11.38 30.27 -6.98
CA LYS A 9 10.80 28.94 -6.74
C LYS A 9 11.51 27.92 -7.63
N LEU A 10 11.98 26.84 -7.04
CA LEU A 10 12.67 25.76 -7.75
C LEU A 10 11.73 24.59 -7.98
N GLU A 11 11.91 23.88 -9.09
CA GLU A 11 11.21 22.63 -9.37
C GLU A 11 11.86 21.45 -8.65
N GLU A 12 11.07 20.40 -8.41
CA GLU A 12 11.40 19.25 -7.57
C GLU A 12 12.63 18.44 -8.03
N ASN A 13 13.12 18.68 -9.24
CA ASN A 13 14.26 17.94 -9.81
C ASN A 13 15.34 18.84 -10.43
N SER A 14 15.29 20.15 -10.17
CA SER A 14 16.26 21.10 -10.72
C SER A 14 17.64 20.92 -10.08
N ARG A 15 18.66 20.59 -10.88
CA ARG A 15 20.07 20.55 -10.46
C ARG A 15 20.69 21.95 -10.30
N PHE A 16 20.08 22.95 -10.95
CA PHE A 16 20.54 24.34 -10.97
C PHE A 16 19.33 25.29 -10.93
N CYS A 17 19.49 26.50 -10.41
CA CYS A 17 18.45 27.51 -10.42
C CYS A 17 18.28 28.10 -11.82
N SER A 18 17.08 27.97 -12.40
CA SER A 18 16.72 28.47 -13.73
C SER A 18 16.84 29.99 -13.88
N ASN A 19 16.87 30.74 -12.78
CA ASN A 19 16.95 32.20 -12.78
C ASN A 19 18.36 32.73 -12.57
N CYS A 20 19.14 32.14 -11.66
CA CYS A 20 20.44 32.70 -11.25
C CYS A 20 21.65 31.76 -11.45
N GLY A 21 21.41 30.54 -11.94
CA GLY A 21 22.46 29.55 -12.23
C GLY A 21 23.06 28.85 -11.01
N GLU A 22 22.63 29.20 -9.79
CA GLU A 22 23.14 28.58 -8.56
C GLU A 22 22.92 27.06 -8.56
N LYS A 23 23.93 26.31 -8.14
CA LYS A 23 23.86 24.83 -8.11
C LYS A 23 23.06 24.40 -6.88
N ILE A 24 22.06 23.56 -7.09
CA ILE A 24 21.19 23.09 -6.00
C ILE A 24 21.67 21.73 -5.53
N ASN A 25 21.90 21.59 -4.22
CA ASN A 25 22.34 20.31 -3.64
C ASN A 25 21.16 19.34 -3.54
N THR A 26 21.12 18.36 -4.45
CA THR A 26 20.08 17.33 -4.57
C THR A 26 19.94 16.40 -3.36
N LEU A 27 20.88 16.43 -2.41
CA LEU A 27 20.81 15.60 -1.19
C LEU A 27 19.70 16.05 -0.24
N GLU A 28 19.30 17.32 -0.27
CA GLU A 28 18.24 17.84 0.59
C GLU A 28 16.84 17.70 -0.04
N ILE A 29 16.76 17.58 -1.37
CA ILE A 29 15.51 17.48 -2.13
C ILE A 29 14.81 16.11 -1.94
N LYS A 30 15.57 15.07 -1.60
CA LYS A 30 15.05 13.68 -1.52
C LYS A 30 14.30 13.36 -0.22
N LYS A 31 14.32 14.24 0.78
CA LYS A 31 13.69 13.97 2.09
C LYS A 31 12.16 13.96 1.96
N ASP A 32 11.60 14.94 1.25
CA ASP A 32 10.15 15.05 1.07
C ASP A 32 9.55 13.97 0.18
N ILE A 33 10.27 13.56 -0.89
CA ILE A 33 9.79 12.52 -1.83
C ILE A 33 9.74 11.15 -1.13
N GLY A 34 10.74 10.85 -0.31
CA GLY A 34 10.77 9.61 0.46
C GLY A 34 9.64 9.54 1.48
N GLU A 35 9.38 10.64 2.19
CA GLU A 35 8.36 10.68 3.23
C GLU A 35 6.93 10.56 2.67
N GLN A 36 6.65 11.22 1.54
CA GLN A 36 5.36 11.09 0.87
C GLN A 36 5.14 9.68 0.32
N ALA A 37 6.16 9.08 -0.31
CA ALA A 37 6.06 7.70 -0.83
C ALA A 37 5.84 6.67 0.29
N ILE A 38 6.55 6.82 1.42
CA ILE A 38 6.38 5.94 2.58
C ILE A 38 4.95 6.07 3.12
N ALA A 39 4.44 7.29 3.32
CA ALA A 39 3.10 7.51 3.83
C ALA A 39 2.00 6.95 2.90
N GLU A 40 2.18 7.00 1.58
CA GLU A 40 1.26 6.37 0.63
C GLU A 40 1.34 4.84 0.68
N MET A 41 2.56 4.28 0.79
CA MET A 41 2.75 2.83 0.94
C MET A 41 2.15 2.30 2.25
N GLU A 42 2.28 3.02 3.36
CA GLU A 42 1.68 2.65 4.65
C GLU A 42 0.14 2.60 4.60
N LYS A 43 -0.48 3.57 3.90
CA LYS A 43 -1.95 3.58 3.68
C LYS A 43 -2.41 2.37 2.86
N LEU A 44 -1.66 2.01 1.83
CA LEU A 44 -1.96 0.84 1.00
C LEU A 44 -1.87 -0.46 1.81
N VAL A 45 -0.80 -0.64 2.60
CA VAL A 45 -0.63 -1.82 3.47
C VAL A 45 -1.79 -1.94 4.46
N THR A 46 -2.10 -0.86 5.18
CA THR A 46 -3.20 -0.85 6.17
C THR A 46 -4.56 -1.23 5.55
N THR A 47 -4.82 -0.74 4.33
CA THR A 47 -6.05 -1.06 3.59
C THR A 47 -6.11 -2.55 3.22
N LEU A 48 -5.00 -3.13 2.76
CA LEU A 48 -4.92 -4.54 2.39
C LEU A 48 -5.07 -5.46 3.61
N GLU A 49 -4.47 -5.10 4.74
CA GLU A 49 -4.61 -5.85 5.99
C GLU A 49 -6.04 -5.86 6.51
N SER A 50 -6.72 -4.71 6.46
CA SER A 50 -8.13 -4.58 6.84
C SER A 50 -9.03 -5.46 5.96
N LYS A 51 -8.85 -5.40 4.63
CA LYS A 51 -9.56 -6.27 3.68
C LYS A 51 -9.30 -7.75 3.93
N ARG A 52 -8.04 -8.12 4.21
CA ARG A 52 -7.64 -9.51 4.49
C ARG A 52 -8.28 -10.02 5.79
N LYS A 53 -8.45 -9.16 6.80
CA LYS A 53 -9.11 -9.50 8.06
C LYS A 53 -10.61 -9.75 7.83
N GLU A 54 -11.29 -8.83 7.14
CA GLU A 54 -12.71 -8.96 6.78
C GLU A 54 -12.98 -10.26 6.00
N GLU A 55 -12.17 -10.55 4.98
CA GLU A 55 -12.27 -11.77 4.16
C GLU A 55 -12.07 -13.06 4.96
N LYS A 56 -11.20 -13.05 5.98
CA LYS A 56 -10.94 -14.23 6.83
C LYS A 56 -12.10 -14.55 7.77
N GLU A 57 -12.77 -13.53 8.28
CA GLU A 57 -13.87 -13.67 9.25
C GLU A 57 -15.23 -13.83 8.56
N LYS A 58 -15.31 -13.56 7.25
CA LYS A 58 -16.53 -13.68 6.47
C LYS A 58 -17.05 -15.13 6.47
N LYS A 59 -18.28 -15.27 6.96
CA LYS A 59 -19.03 -16.52 6.99
C LYS A 59 -19.95 -16.61 5.79
N TYR A 60 -20.07 -17.81 5.25
CA TYR A 60 -20.95 -18.12 4.14
C TYR A 60 -21.84 -19.29 4.56
N PRO A 61 -23.16 -19.26 4.30
CA PRO A 61 -24.02 -20.40 4.57
C PRO A 61 -23.73 -21.51 3.55
N CYS A 62 -23.58 -22.74 4.02
CA CYS A 62 -23.48 -23.91 3.15
C CYS A 62 -24.80 -24.11 2.40
N PRO A 63 -24.81 -24.22 1.05
CA PRO A 63 -26.04 -24.37 0.28
C PRO A 63 -26.79 -25.69 0.53
N PHE A 64 -26.14 -26.69 1.13
CA PHE A 64 -26.72 -28.02 1.36
C PHE A 64 -27.26 -28.22 2.78
N CYS A 65 -26.61 -27.63 3.79
CA CYS A 65 -26.95 -27.84 5.20
C CYS A 65 -27.15 -26.53 5.99
N ASN A 66 -27.12 -25.38 5.32
CA ASN A 66 -27.28 -24.02 5.86
C ASN A 66 -26.33 -23.64 7.02
N LYS A 67 -25.32 -24.47 7.30
CA LYS A 67 -24.30 -24.19 8.33
C LYS A 67 -23.36 -23.08 7.87
N GLU A 68 -23.07 -22.14 8.76
CA GLU A 68 -22.09 -21.09 8.51
C GLU A 68 -20.67 -21.68 8.45
N ILE A 69 -19.94 -21.37 7.38
CA ILE A 69 -18.56 -21.81 7.16
C ILE A 69 -17.68 -20.64 6.71
N THR A 70 -16.42 -20.65 7.11
CA THR A 70 -15.43 -19.68 6.63
C THR A 70 -14.67 -20.23 5.42
N ILE A 71 -14.19 -19.33 4.55
CA ILE A 71 -13.38 -19.71 3.38
C ILE A 71 -12.11 -20.46 3.80
N HIS A 72 -11.52 -20.12 4.94
CA HIS A 72 -10.37 -20.84 5.48
C HIS A 72 -10.70 -22.30 5.79
N SER A 73 -11.83 -22.57 6.45
CA SER A 73 -12.28 -23.93 6.77
C SER A 73 -12.62 -24.73 5.50
N LEU A 74 -13.23 -24.09 4.50
CA LEU A 74 -13.48 -24.68 3.18
C LEU A 74 -12.19 -25.10 2.47
N LYS A 75 -11.20 -24.19 2.37
CA LYS A 75 -9.92 -24.48 1.72
C LYS A 75 -9.19 -25.65 2.37
N SER A 76 -9.20 -25.73 3.70
CA SER A 76 -8.62 -26.85 4.43
C SER A 76 -9.28 -28.19 4.07
N LYS A 77 -10.61 -28.22 3.90
CA LYS A 77 -11.36 -29.43 3.54
C LYS A 77 -11.15 -29.84 2.07
N LEU A 78 -11.05 -28.87 1.16
CA LEU A 78 -10.76 -29.10 -0.26
C LEU A 78 -9.37 -29.69 -0.48
N ASN A 79 -8.36 -29.21 0.24
CA ASN A 79 -6.97 -29.65 0.10
C ASN A 79 -6.75 -31.11 0.54
N ASN A 80 -7.59 -31.63 1.43
CA ASN A 80 -7.45 -33.00 1.96
C ASN A 80 -8.19 -34.06 1.13
N LYS A 81 -8.98 -33.70 0.11
CA LYS A 81 -9.75 -34.64 -0.73
C LYS A 81 -10.57 -35.69 0.06
N GLU A 82 -10.88 -35.48 1.33
CA GLU A 82 -11.80 -36.34 2.09
C GLU A 82 -13.24 -35.93 1.73
N ILE A 83 -13.66 -36.26 0.51
CA ILE A 83 -15.07 -36.40 0.18
C ILE A 83 -15.43 -37.83 0.55
N GLU A 84 -15.63 -38.09 1.83
CA GLU A 84 -16.36 -39.29 2.25
C GLU A 84 -17.84 -38.99 2.11
N HIS A 85 -18.35 -39.23 0.90
CA HIS A 85 -19.78 -39.47 0.68
C HIS A 85 -20.18 -40.80 1.32
N PRO A 86 -21.39 -40.90 1.92
CA PRO A 86 -21.95 -42.18 2.36
C PRO A 86 -22.15 -43.16 1.20
#